data_AF-A0A9W4UGA5-F1
#
_entry.id   AF-A0A9W4UGA5-F1
#
_cell.length_a   1.000
_cell.length_b   1.000
_cell.length_c   1.000
_cell.angle_alpha   90.00
_cell.angle_beta   90.00
_cell.angle_gamma   90.00
#
_symmetry.space_group_name_H-M   'P 1'
#
loop_
_entity.id
_entity.type
_entity.pdbx_description
1 polymer ?
#
loop_
_entity_poly.entity_id
_entity_poly.type
_entity_poly.pdbx_seq_one_letter_code
_entity_poly.pdbx_strand_id
1 'polypeptide(L)'
;MIRFQDGEPKCMWFSQHTTGEAYIFDAVQKDKSGKRPLVYCANGSHALYPLPGPHEYTIPNLSVPFRFRLVDETDTAGPVYDPLLTSYYYIFTPFLSTFMPFPTMVSSLPSSKSHVPTGFLYFKGRWGDRQLESRTTSVIEQLEGKSEKGSGKTFVSGPTGPLDKQLSRSEVWPRDADYKPLLRHSLNYSWILEKWLGSMNCMWEDMKVKGVKVSGELVE
;
A
#
# COMPACT_ATOMS: atom_id res chain seq x y z
N MET A 1 -6.46 -2.44 -5.73
CA MET A 1 -7.18 -2.55 -7.03
C MET A 1 -7.45 -4.02 -7.29
N ILE A 2 -8.64 -4.39 -7.77
CA ILE A 2 -8.94 -5.77 -8.16
C ILE A 2 -9.25 -5.79 -9.65
N ARG A 3 -8.57 -6.65 -10.40
CA ARG A 3 -8.78 -6.84 -11.84
C ARG A 3 -9.80 -7.94 -12.04
N PHE A 4 -10.86 -7.62 -12.78
CA PHE A 4 -11.84 -8.59 -13.25
C PHE A 4 -11.60 -8.89 -14.73
N GLN A 5 -11.80 -10.15 -15.10
CA GLN A 5 -11.86 -10.62 -16.48
C GLN A 5 -13.09 -11.52 -16.59
N ASP A 6 -13.97 -11.23 -17.55
CA ASP A 6 -15.21 -11.99 -17.77
C ASP A 6 -16.08 -12.13 -16.52
N GLY A 7 -16.11 -11.09 -15.67
CA GLY A 7 -16.86 -11.06 -14.41
C GLY A 7 -16.17 -11.74 -13.23
N GLU A 8 -15.01 -12.36 -13.43
CA GLU A 8 -14.27 -13.05 -12.37
C GLU A 8 -13.03 -12.26 -11.92
N PRO A 9 -12.77 -12.15 -10.61
CA PRO A 9 -11.57 -11.50 -10.11
C PRO A 9 -10.34 -12.38 -10.39
N LYS A 10 -9.33 -11.83 -11.07
CA LYS A 10 -8.11 -12.57 -11.46
C LYS A 10 -6.89 -12.19 -10.64
N CYS A 11 -6.73 -10.91 -10.34
CA CYS A 11 -5.59 -10.43 -9.57
C CYS A 11 -5.93 -9.18 -8.75
N MET A 12 -5.12 -8.95 -7.73
CA MET A 12 -5.27 -7.85 -6.80
C MET A 12 -3.93 -7.14 -6.60
N TRP A 13 -3.96 -5.82 -6.68
CA TRP A 13 -2.85 -4.93 -6.36
C TRP A 13 -3.04 -4.32 -4.98
N PHE A 14 -2.05 -4.54 -4.13
CA PHE A 14 -1.86 -3.94 -2.81
C PHE A 14 -0.90 -2.78 -2.94
N SER A 15 -1.39 -1.54 -2.78
CA SER A 15 -0.56 -0.35 -2.88
C SER A 15 0.21 -0.14 -1.58
N GLN A 16 1.53 0.02 -1.65
CA GLN A 16 2.41 0.17 -0.50
C GLN A 16 3.31 1.38 -0.75
N HIS A 17 2.86 2.57 -0.34
CA HIS A 17 3.60 3.82 -0.56
C HIS A 17 3.91 4.08 -2.05
N THR A 18 5.19 4.25 -2.40
CA THR A 18 5.67 4.40 -3.79
C THR A 18 5.68 3.08 -4.57
N THR A 19 5.49 1.95 -3.88
CA THR A 19 5.54 0.60 -4.44
C THR A 19 4.22 -0.16 -4.17
N GLY A 20 4.28 -1.48 -4.12
CA GLY A 20 3.16 -2.38 -3.92
C GLY A 20 3.41 -3.79 -4.43
N GLU A 21 2.41 -4.63 -4.26
CA GLU A 21 2.48 -6.04 -4.59
C GLU A 21 1.25 -6.52 -5.32
N ALA A 22 1.48 -7.38 -6.31
CA ALA A 22 0.44 -8.02 -7.09
C ALA A 22 0.30 -9.48 -6.69
N TYR A 23 -0.92 -9.92 -6.46
CA TYR A 23 -1.25 -11.32 -6.19
C TYR A 23 -2.32 -11.80 -7.16
N ILE A 24 -2.27 -13.07 -7.55
CA ILE A 24 -3.46 -13.73 -8.09
C ILE A 24 -4.56 -13.68 -7.02
N PHE A 25 -5.80 -13.48 -7.43
CA PHE A 25 -6.90 -13.30 -6.49
C PHE A 25 -7.09 -14.54 -5.60
N ASP A 26 -6.87 -15.73 -6.16
CA ASP A 26 -6.98 -17.01 -5.45
C ASP A 26 -5.98 -17.16 -4.30
N ALA A 27 -4.83 -16.49 -4.36
CA ALA A 27 -3.83 -16.55 -3.31
C ALA A 27 -4.20 -15.72 -2.07
N VAL A 28 -4.96 -14.64 -2.24
CA VAL A 28 -5.29 -13.70 -1.16
C VAL A 28 -6.22 -14.36 -0.13
N GLN A 29 -6.08 -14.05 1.17
CA GLN A 29 -7.03 -14.53 2.17
C GLN A 29 -8.42 -13.94 1.95
N LYS A 30 -9.46 -14.71 2.23
CA LYS A 30 -10.85 -14.26 2.15
C LYS A 30 -11.54 -14.33 3.50
N ASP A 31 -12.61 -13.56 3.64
CA ASP A 31 -13.54 -13.68 4.74
C ASP A 31 -14.21 -15.07 4.80
N LYS A 32 -15.07 -15.28 5.79
CA LYS A 32 -15.79 -16.55 5.98
C LYS A 32 -16.66 -16.95 4.78
N SER A 33 -17.03 -16.02 3.92
CA SER A 33 -17.79 -16.32 2.70
C SER A 33 -16.93 -16.92 1.59
N GLY A 34 -15.59 -16.80 1.71
CA GLY A 34 -14.64 -17.20 0.67
C GLY A 34 -14.57 -16.25 -0.53
N LYS A 35 -15.35 -15.16 -0.53
CA LYS A 35 -15.48 -14.26 -1.69
C LYS A 35 -14.78 -12.92 -1.53
N ARG A 36 -14.68 -12.41 -0.30
CA ARG A 36 -14.23 -11.03 -0.06
C ARG A 36 -12.80 -11.04 0.44
N PRO A 37 -11.85 -10.38 -0.24
CA PRO A 37 -10.46 -10.37 0.19
C PRO A 37 -10.32 -9.65 1.52
N LEU A 38 -9.54 -10.22 2.42
CA LEU A 38 -9.10 -9.54 3.64
C LEU A 38 -7.88 -8.67 3.29
N VAL A 39 -7.91 -7.43 3.78
CA VAL A 39 -6.88 -6.42 3.51
C VAL A 39 -6.53 -5.75 4.83
N TYR A 40 -5.24 -5.62 5.08
CA TYR A 40 -4.72 -5.07 6.32
C TYR A 40 -4.16 -3.68 6.05
N CYS A 41 -4.67 -2.66 6.74
CA CYS A 41 -4.17 -1.30 6.64
C CYS A 41 -3.02 -1.10 7.61
N ALA A 42 -1.93 -0.48 7.12
CA ALA A 42 -0.82 -0.12 7.98
C ALA A 42 -1.22 0.96 8.99
N ASN A 43 -0.73 0.84 10.22
CA ASN A 43 -0.99 1.81 11.27
C ASN A 43 -0.35 3.17 10.92
N GLY A 44 -1.16 4.24 10.94
CA GLY A 44 -0.70 5.59 10.61
C GLY A 44 -0.31 5.80 9.13
N SER A 45 -0.67 4.87 8.24
CA SER A 45 -0.28 4.86 6.83
C SER A 45 -1.48 4.52 5.93
N HIS A 46 -1.35 4.79 4.64
CA HIS A 46 -2.34 4.43 3.62
C HIS A 46 -2.03 3.08 2.94
N ALA A 47 -0.90 2.47 3.28
CA ALA A 47 -0.47 1.23 2.66
C ALA A 47 -1.38 0.07 3.06
N LEU A 48 -1.60 -0.82 2.10
CA LEU A 48 -2.47 -1.98 2.25
C LEU A 48 -1.66 -3.24 2.01
N TYR A 49 -1.87 -4.24 2.85
CA TYR A 49 -1.14 -5.50 2.82
C TYR A 49 -2.07 -6.71 2.79
N PRO A 50 -1.61 -7.83 2.19
CA PRO A 50 -2.38 -9.06 2.09
C PRO A 50 -2.31 -9.93 3.36
N LEU A 51 -1.40 -9.60 4.28
CA LEU A 51 -1.14 -10.32 5.51
C LEU A 51 -0.97 -9.33 6.68
N PRO A 52 -1.25 -9.77 7.92
CA PRO A 52 -0.96 -8.99 9.11
C PRO A 52 0.54 -9.02 9.47
N GLY A 53 0.95 -8.17 10.43
CA GLY A 53 2.30 -8.10 10.95
C GLY A 53 3.19 -7.03 10.32
N PRO A 54 4.52 -7.16 10.47
CA PRO A 54 5.49 -6.19 9.95
C PRO A 54 5.72 -6.37 8.45
N HIS A 55 5.80 -5.25 7.73
CA HIS A 55 6.07 -5.22 6.29
C HIS A 55 7.19 -4.24 5.96
N GLU A 56 8.33 -4.77 5.51
CA GLU A 56 9.40 -3.99 4.90
C GLU A 56 8.96 -3.59 3.47
N TYR A 57 9.10 -2.32 3.12
CA TYR A 57 8.72 -1.81 1.80
C TYR A 57 9.79 -0.95 1.11
N THR A 58 10.97 -0.78 1.71
CA THR A 58 12.05 0.01 1.10
C THR A 58 12.77 -0.74 -0.02
N ILE A 59 12.64 -2.07 -0.08
CA ILE A 59 13.18 -2.89 -1.17
C ILE A 59 12.02 -3.43 -2.03
N PRO A 60 11.83 -2.94 -3.26
CA PRO A 60 10.74 -3.40 -4.11
C PRO A 60 10.79 -4.91 -4.37
N ASN A 61 9.62 -5.56 -4.42
CA ASN A 61 9.43 -7.01 -4.56
C ASN A 61 9.99 -7.88 -3.41
N LEU A 62 10.60 -7.28 -2.38
CA LEU A 62 11.07 -8.00 -1.20
C LEU A 62 10.14 -7.74 -0.04
N SER A 63 9.50 -8.81 0.42
CA SER A 63 8.68 -8.78 1.63
C SER A 63 9.28 -9.76 2.60
N VAL A 64 9.80 -9.22 3.70
CA VAL A 64 10.43 -9.99 4.77
C VAL A 64 9.60 -9.87 6.05
N PRO A 65 9.42 -10.96 6.81
CA PRO A 65 8.61 -10.94 8.03
C PRO A 65 9.38 -10.37 9.24
N PHE A 66 10.51 -9.70 9.03
CA PHE A 66 11.36 -9.13 10.07
C PHE A 66 11.66 -7.67 9.79
N ARG A 67 11.89 -6.91 10.87
CA ARG A 67 12.18 -5.48 10.80
C ARG A 67 13.59 -5.26 10.28
N PHE A 68 13.74 -4.46 9.22
CA PHE A 68 15.06 -4.14 8.65
C PHE A 68 15.30 -2.64 8.55
N ARG A 69 14.52 -1.92 7.73
CA ARG A 69 14.64 -0.47 7.54
C ARG A 69 13.37 0.23 7.98
N LEU A 70 12.53 0.60 7.01
CA LEU A 70 11.26 1.27 7.25
C LEU A 70 10.17 0.23 7.11
N VAL A 71 9.39 0.08 8.18
CA VAL A 71 8.48 -1.05 8.35
C VAL A 71 7.12 -0.51 8.68
N ASP A 72 6.14 -0.92 7.90
CA ASP A 72 4.74 -0.73 8.23
C ASP A 72 4.29 -1.86 9.16
N GLU A 73 3.46 -1.53 10.14
CA GLU A 73 2.89 -2.50 11.05
C GLU A 73 1.39 -2.61 10.78
N THR A 74 0.91 -3.84 10.62
CA THR A 74 -0.50 -4.14 10.41
C THR A 74 -1.02 -5.02 11.55
N ASP A 75 -2.23 -4.75 12.02
CA ASP A 75 -2.84 -5.50 13.12
C ASP A 75 -3.11 -6.97 12.72
N THR A 76 -3.06 -7.85 13.71
CA THR A 76 -3.21 -9.30 13.55
C THR A 76 -4.66 -9.79 13.57
N ALA A 77 -5.59 -9.08 14.23
CA ALA A 77 -7.00 -9.52 14.33
C ALA A 77 -7.98 -8.44 14.84
N GLY A 78 -7.89 -7.21 14.35
CA GLY A 78 -8.82 -6.14 14.70
C GLY A 78 -10.24 -6.32 14.12
N PRO A 79 -11.21 -5.47 14.54
CA PRO A 79 -12.55 -5.46 13.95
C PRO A 79 -12.50 -5.27 12.43
N VAL A 80 -13.30 -6.07 11.71
CA VAL A 80 -13.39 -5.97 10.25
C VAL A 80 -14.25 -4.76 9.89
N TYR A 81 -13.67 -3.82 9.16
CA TYR A 81 -14.39 -2.72 8.55
C TYR A 81 -14.89 -3.12 7.16
N ASP A 82 -16.20 -3.00 6.93
CA ASP A 82 -16.80 -3.22 5.63
C ASP A 82 -17.01 -1.88 4.89
N PRO A 83 -16.18 -1.55 3.88
CA PRO A 83 -16.33 -0.30 3.14
C PRO A 83 -17.60 -0.26 2.27
N LEU A 84 -18.27 -1.40 2.02
CA LEU A 84 -19.53 -1.46 1.24
C LEU A 84 -20.66 -0.66 1.87
N LEU A 85 -20.62 -0.45 3.18
CA LEU A 85 -21.69 0.20 3.92
C LEU A 85 -21.55 1.73 3.97
N THR A 86 -20.37 2.26 3.65
CA THR A 86 -19.99 3.65 3.99
C THR A 86 -19.21 4.38 2.89
N SER A 87 -18.97 3.75 1.74
CA SER A 87 -18.23 4.36 0.62
C SER A 87 -19.16 4.97 -0.41
N TYR A 88 -18.63 5.85 -1.26
CA TYR A 88 -19.26 6.21 -2.54
C TYR A 88 -18.64 5.40 -3.69
N TYR A 89 -19.48 4.92 -4.60
CA TYR A 89 -19.06 4.14 -5.77
C TYR A 89 -19.25 4.95 -7.04
N TYR A 90 -18.27 4.85 -7.93
CA TYR A 90 -18.26 5.55 -9.20
C TYR A 90 -17.85 4.61 -10.33
N ILE A 91 -18.42 4.83 -11.49
CA ILE A 91 -18.03 4.22 -12.76
C ILE A 91 -17.13 5.22 -13.48
N PHE A 92 -15.95 4.78 -13.89
CA PHE A 92 -15.05 5.56 -14.73
C PHE A 92 -15.11 5.06 -16.17
N THR A 93 -15.26 5.98 -17.12
CA THR A 93 -15.23 5.68 -18.56
C THR A 93 -13.91 6.16 -19.16
N PRO A 94 -12.94 5.26 -19.43
CA PRO A 94 -11.59 5.63 -19.85
C PRO A 94 -11.49 6.59 -21.05
N PHE A 95 -12.20 6.29 -22.13
CA PHE A 95 -12.11 7.06 -23.37
C PHE A 95 -12.63 8.50 -23.20
N LEU A 96 -13.63 8.68 -22.34
CA LEU A 96 -14.19 10.00 -22.04
C LEU A 96 -13.49 10.69 -20.87
N SER A 97 -12.70 9.96 -20.08
CA SER A 97 -12.11 10.45 -18.82
C SER A 97 -13.15 11.03 -17.86
N THR A 98 -14.33 10.41 -17.81
CA THR A 98 -15.46 10.86 -17.00
C THR A 98 -15.81 9.86 -15.91
N PHE A 99 -16.32 10.39 -14.80
CA PHE A 99 -16.89 9.64 -13.69
C PHE A 99 -18.40 9.83 -13.62
N MET A 100 -19.12 8.76 -13.31
CA MET A 100 -20.54 8.76 -12.96
C MET A 100 -20.78 8.05 -11.64
N PRO A 101 -21.70 8.51 -10.78
CA PRO A 101 -22.14 7.75 -9.61
C PRO A 101 -22.63 6.35 -10.00
N PHE A 102 -22.33 5.35 -9.16
CA PHE A 102 -22.79 3.99 -9.39
C PHE A 102 -24.33 3.89 -9.16
N PRO A 103 -25.10 3.31 -10.09
CA PRO A 103 -26.57 3.43 -10.11
C PRO A 103 -27.30 2.94 -8.85
N THR A 104 -26.85 1.85 -8.22
CA THR A 104 -27.53 1.29 -7.02
C THR A 104 -27.40 2.17 -5.77
N MET A 105 -26.50 3.16 -5.77
CA MET A 105 -26.42 4.15 -4.68
C MET A 105 -27.63 5.10 -4.66
N VAL A 106 -28.24 5.35 -5.82
CA VAL A 106 -29.31 6.34 -5.95
C VAL A 106 -30.62 5.84 -5.33
N SER A 107 -30.79 4.52 -5.18
CA SER A 107 -32.03 3.92 -4.65
C SER A 107 -32.08 3.77 -3.13
N SER A 108 -30.93 3.79 -2.43
CA SER A 108 -30.86 3.60 -0.97
C SER A 108 -30.70 4.90 -0.18
N LEU A 109 -30.43 6.03 -0.85
CA LEU A 109 -30.45 7.34 -0.21
C LEU A 109 -31.85 7.97 -0.25
N PRO A 110 -32.33 8.58 0.87
CA PRO A 110 -33.61 9.26 0.89
C PRO A 110 -33.67 10.37 -0.17
N SER A 111 -34.76 10.35 -0.92
CA SER A 111 -35.01 11.06 -2.19
C SER A 111 -35.00 12.60 -2.13
N SER A 112 -34.71 13.21 -0.97
CA SER A 112 -34.73 14.67 -0.81
C SER A 112 -33.35 15.34 -0.73
N LYS A 113 -32.23 14.60 -0.64
CA LYS A 113 -30.86 15.19 -0.51
C LYS A 113 -29.69 14.38 -1.11
N SER A 114 -29.93 13.46 -2.04
CA SER A 114 -28.86 12.59 -2.58
C SER A 114 -28.07 13.25 -3.73
N HIS A 115 -27.19 14.21 -3.42
CA HIS A 115 -26.17 14.63 -4.37
C HIS A 115 -24.89 13.82 -4.10
N VAL A 116 -24.62 12.80 -4.92
CA VAL A 116 -23.37 12.04 -4.86
C VAL A 116 -22.24 12.93 -5.43
N PRO A 117 -21.24 13.33 -4.62
CA PRO A 117 -20.28 14.36 -5.02
C PRO A 117 -19.32 13.83 -6.09
N THR A 118 -19.25 14.48 -7.24
CA THR A 118 -18.29 14.09 -8.31
C THR A 118 -17.12 15.06 -8.45
N GLY A 119 -17.23 16.28 -7.93
CA GLY A 119 -16.25 17.35 -8.17
C GLY A 119 -14.82 16.99 -7.75
N PHE A 120 -14.65 16.30 -6.61
CA PHE A 120 -13.34 15.91 -6.11
C PHE A 120 -12.59 14.92 -7.02
N LEU A 121 -13.31 14.16 -7.86
CA LEU A 121 -12.73 13.19 -8.79
C LEU A 121 -11.94 13.87 -9.92
N TYR A 122 -12.29 15.13 -10.25
CA TYR A 122 -11.68 15.93 -11.31
C TYR A 122 -10.63 16.92 -10.80
N PHE A 123 -10.31 16.89 -9.51
CA PHE A 123 -9.27 17.75 -8.95
C PHE A 123 -7.89 17.40 -9.55
N LYS A 124 -7.29 18.35 -10.28
CA LYS A 124 -5.98 18.18 -10.94
C LYS A 124 -4.79 18.61 -10.08
N GLY A 125 -5.04 19.11 -8.87
CA GLY A 125 -4.00 19.51 -7.94
C GLY A 125 -3.43 18.34 -7.14
N ARG A 126 -2.62 18.68 -6.13
CA ARG A 126 -2.12 17.72 -5.13
C ARG A 126 -2.92 17.84 -3.86
N TRP A 127 -3.23 16.70 -3.25
CA TRP A 127 -3.90 16.63 -1.95
C TRP A 127 -2.89 16.86 -0.82
N GLY A 128 -3.28 17.57 0.23
CA GLY A 128 -2.42 17.88 1.37
C GLY A 128 -1.45 19.04 1.13
N ASP A 129 -0.53 19.22 2.07
CA ASP A 129 0.39 20.36 2.07
C ASP A 129 1.47 20.23 1.01
N ARG A 130 1.96 21.37 0.55
CA ARG A 130 3.09 21.45 -0.39
C ARG A 130 4.39 21.14 0.35
N GLN A 131 5.23 20.34 -0.30
CA GLN A 131 6.59 20.11 0.14
C GLN A 131 7.36 21.42 0.36
N LEU A 132 8.08 21.49 1.48
CA LEU A 132 8.95 22.61 1.83
C LEU A 132 10.09 22.80 0.83
N GLU A 133 10.42 24.06 0.53
CA GLU A 133 11.49 24.42 -0.39
C GLU A 133 12.87 24.13 0.22
N SER A 134 13.81 23.72 -0.62
CA SER A 134 15.14 23.27 -0.19
C SER A 134 16.08 24.40 0.24
N ARG A 135 15.74 25.67 -0.05
CA ARG A 135 16.59 26.84 0.19
C ARG A 135 16.36 27.54 1.54
N THR A 136 15.29 27.18 2.25
CA THR A 136 14.82 27.95 3.43
C THR A 136 15.30 27.41 4.76
N THR A 137 16.11 26.35 4.78
CA THR A 137 16.26 25.61 6.01
C THR A 137 17.33 26.23 6.92
N SER A 138 17.07 26.39 8.23
CA SER A 138 18.00 25.78 9.19
C SER A 138 17.78 24.28 9.05
N VAL A 139 18.53 23.79 8.08
CA VAL A 139 18.66 22.45 7.51
C VAL A 139 18.41 21.32 8.51
N ILE A 140 18.72 21.55 9.79
CA ILE A 140 18.61 20.68 10.97
C ILE A 140 17.20 20.07 11.20
N GLU A 141 16.12 20.71 10.78
CA GLU A 141 14.75 20.27 11.17
C GLU A 141 13.93 19.62 10.05
N GLN A 142 14.37 19.73 8.79
CA GLN A 142 13.98 18.70 7.81
C GLN A 142 14.63 17.34 8.17
N LEU A 143 15.61 17.33 9.10
CA LEU A 143 16.60 16.29 9.38
C LEU A 143 16.46 15.48 10.69
N GLU A 144 15.46 15.65 11.57
CA GLU A 144 15.25 14.67 12.68
C GLU A 144 14.53 13.37 12.26
N GLY A 145 14.54 13.08 10.96
CA GLY A 145 14.87 11.74 10.47
C GLY A 145 16.32 11.69 9.98
N LYS A 146 17.30 11.64 10.90
CA LYS A 146 18.72 11.41 10.53
C LYS A 146 18.86 9.99 10.00
N SER A 147 18.88 9.83 8.69
CA SER A 147 19.48 8.67 8.04
C SER A 147 20.86 9.09 7.55
N GLU A 148 21.91 8.70 8.28
CA GLU A 148 23.31 8.93 7.88
C GLU A 148 23.66 8.25 6.54
N LYS A 149 22.78 7.41 5.98
CA LYS A 149 22.94 6.76 4.67
C LYS A 149 21.58 6.47 4.00
N GLY A 150 20.90 7.49 3.47
CA GLY A 150 19.72 7.23 2.64
C GLY A 150 18.83 8.46 2.42
N SER A 151 18.81 8.94 1.19
CA SER A 151 18.06 10.10 0.70
C SER A 151 16.54 9.91 0.79
N GLY A 152 15.89 10.61 1.72
CA GLY A 152 14.43 10.75 1.78
C GLY A 152 14.08 12.12 2.36
N LYS A 153 13.07 12.80 1.80
CA LYS A 153 12.54 14.04 2.36
C LYS A 153 11.43 13.68 3.35
N THR A 154 11.50 14.22 4.57
CA THR A 154 10.53 13.95 5.65
C THR A 154 9.12 14.43 5.30
N PHE A 155 9.01 15.58 4.64
CA PHE A 155 7.75 16.15 4.18
C PHE A 155 7.73 16.21 2.66
N VAL A 156 6.78 15.55 2.04
CA VAL A 156 6.58 15.52 0.58
C VAL A 156 5.17 15.94 0.23
N SER A 157 5.01 16.54 -0.95
CA SER A 157 3.68 16.92 -1.44
C SER A 157 2.84 15.68 -1.63
N GLY A 158 1.59 15.70 -1.17
CA GLY A 158 0.70 14.54 -1.29
C GLY A 158 0.33 14.20 -2.74
N PRO A 159 -0.53 13.18 -2.94
CA PRO A 159 -0.78 12.61 -4.25
C PRO A 159 -1.60 13.55 -5.15
N THR A 160 -1.52 13.37 -6.47
CA THR A 160 -2.47 13.96 -7.41
C THR A 160 -3.84 13.30 -7.31
N GLY A 161 -4.87 13.95 -7.87
CA GLY A 161 -6.25 13.49 -7.79
C GLY A 161 -6.56 12.18 -8.52
N PRO A 162 -7.78 11.65 -8.32
CA PRO A 162 -8.17 10.31 -8.81
C PRO A 162 -8.02 10.13 -10.33
N LEU A 163 -8.24 11.19 -11.11
CA LEU A 163 -8.12 11.16 -12.56
C LEU A 163 -6.68 10.81 -13.03
N ASP A 164 -5.65 11.18 -12.26
CA ASP A 164 -4.25 10.91 -12.58
C ASP A 164 -3.79 9.49 -12.19
N LYS A 165 -4.65 8.67 -11.56
CA LYS A 165 -4.27 7.35 -11.03
C LYS A 165 -4.19 6.23 -12.07
N GLN A 166 -4.08 6.56 -13.35
CA GLN A 166 -3.95 5.62 -14.47
C GLN A 166 -5.05 4.53 -14.45
N LEU A 167 -6.30 4.93 -14.26
CA LEU A 167 -7.43 4.00 -14.08
C LEU A 167 -7.67 3.06 -15.28
N SER A 168 -7.17 3.44 -16.46
CA SER A 168 -7.27 2.68 -17.72
C SER A 168 -6.04 1.83 -18.05
N ARG A 169 -5.15 1.58 -17.08
CA ARG A 169 -3.94 0.77 -17.28
C ARG A 169 -4.28 -0.69 -17.62
N SER A 170 -3.46 -1.31 -18.49
CA SER A 170 -3.56 -2.73 -18.87
C SER A 170 -3.17 -3.66 -17.72
N GLU A 171 -2.06 -3.35 -17.07
CA GLU A 171 -1.50 -4.15 -15.99
C GLU A 171 -2.28 -3.99 -14.68
N VAL A 172 -2.06 -4.91 -13.73
CA VAL A 172 -2.65 -4.80 -12.40
C VAL A 172 -1.97 -3.70 -11.55
N TRP A 173 -0.70 -3.42 -11.80
CA TRP A 173 0.08 -2.35 -11.17
C TRP A 173 0.14 -1.07 -12.01
N PRO A 174 0.46 0.10 -11.40
CA PRO A 174 0.71 1.36 -12.14
C PRO A 174 1.88 1.23 -13.12
N ARG A 175 1.85 1.97 -14.24
CA ARG A 175 2.94 1.99 -15.23
C ARG A 175 4.20 2.68 -14.72
N ASP A 176 4.05 3.65 -13.83
CA ASP A 176 5.15 4.46 -13.32
C ASP A 176 5.75 3.85 -12.05
N ALA A 177 5.62 2.53 -11.87
CA ALA A 177 6.33 1.85 -10.81
C ALA A 177 7.83 1.91 -11.14
N ASP A 178 8.65 2.38 -10.20
CA ASP A 178 10.12 2.46 -10.33
C ASP A 178 10.80 1.08 -10.44
N TYR A 179 10.02 0.02 -10.53
CA TYR A 179 10.44 -1.37 -10.63
C TYR A 179 9.34 -2.17 -11.35
N LYS A 180 9.69 -3.36 -11.85
CA LYS A 180 8.73 -4.29 -12.43
C LYS A 180 8.14 -5.18 -11.32
N PRO A 181 6.85 -5.07 -10.99
CA PRO A 181 6.25 -5.92 -9.97
C PRO A 181 6.15 -7.37 -10.44
N LEU A 182 6.22 -8.30 -9.48
CA LEU A 182 5.98 -9.72 -9.72
C LEU A 182 4.55 -10.08 -9.36
N LEU A 183 3.88 -10.84 -10.22
CA LEU A 183 2.60 -11.45 -9.90
C LEU A 183 2.84 -12.67 -9.00
N ARG A 184 2.40 -12.58 -7.74
CA ARG A 184 2.59 -13.62 -6.73
C ARG A 184 1.42 -14.61 -6.75
N HIS A 185 1.74 -15.90 -6.68
CA HIS A 185 0.77 -16.99 -6.69
C HIS A 185 0.47 -17.57 -5.29
N SER A 186 1.16 -17.09 -4.26
CA SER A 186 0.98 -17.51 -2.87
C SER A 186 1.36 -16.37 -1.93
N LEU A 187 0.77 -16.39 -0.73
CA LEU A 187 1.11 -15.51 0.38
C LEU A 187 2.38 -15.96 1.12
N ASN A 188 2.89 -17.17 0.83
CA ASN A 188 4.06 -17.69 1.52
C ASN A 188 5.32 -16.91 1.14
N TYR A 189 6.02 -16.36 2.14
CA TYR A 189 7.29 -15.67 2.01
C TYR A 189 8.51 -16.60 1.87
N SER A 190 8.33 -17.92 2.08
CA SER A 190 9.44 -18.90 2.14
C SER A 190 10.31 -18.90 0.90
N TRP A 191 9.71 -18.83 -0.30
CA TRP A 191 10.46 -18.84 -1.56
C TRP A 191 11.33 -17.59 -1.74
N ILE A 192 10.93 -16.45 -1.16
CA ILE A 192 11.69 -15.20 -1.24
C ILE A 192 12.91 -15.28 -0.32
N LEU A 193 12.71 -15.79 0.91
CA LEU A 193 13.80 -16.02 1.85
C LEU A 193 14.82 -17.01 1.28
N GLU A 194 14.38 -18.11 0.68
CA GLU A 194 15.27 -19.08 0.04
C GLU A 194 16.05 -18.47 -1.14
N LYS A 195 15.38 -17.68 -1.99
CA LYS A 195 16.04 -17.02 -3.14
C LYS A 195 17.03 -15.93 -2.71
N TRP A 196 16.72 -15.19 -1.66
CA TRP A 196 17.54 -14.07 -1.18
C TRP A 196 18.66 -14.53 -0.25
N LEU A 197 18.35 -15.35 0.77
CA LEU A 197 19.34 -15.95 1.67
C LEU A 197 20.23 -16.96 0.93
N GLY A 198 19.68 -17.71 -0.03
CA GLY A 198 20.47 -18.59 -0.89
C GLY A 198 21.48 -17.82 -1.76
N SER A 199 21.14 -16.59 -2.18
CA SER A 199 22.07 -15.68 -2.85
C SER A 199 23.02 -14.95 -1.90
N MET A 200 22.75 -14.93 -0.60
CA MET A 200 23.60 -14.34 0.44
C MET A 200 24.52 -15.36 1.11
N ASN A 201 24.38 -16.66 0.87
CA ASN A 201 25.30 -17.67 1.42
C ASN A 201 26.77 -17.48 1.03
N CYS A 202 27.11 -16.56 0.11
CA CYS A 202 28.48 -16.16 -0.22
C CYS A 202 28.99 -14.90 0.49
N MET A 203 28.21 -14.25 1.37
CA MET A 203 28.62 -13.00 2.04
C MET A 203 28.58 -13.02 3.58
N TRP A 204 28.14 -14.10 4.22
CA TRP A 204 27.80 -14.09 5.66
C TRP A 204 28.55 -15.12 6.52
N GLU A 205 29.66 -15.69 6.04
CA GLU A 205 30.47 -16.60 6.86
C GLU A 205 31.15 -15.94 8.08
N ASP A 206 31.15 -14.59 8.22
CA ASP A 206 31.87 -13.93 9.33
C ASP A 206 31.09 -12.90 10.16
N MET A 207 29.76 -12.78 10.02
CA MET A 207 28.99 -11.89 10.90
C MET A 207 28.52 -12.57 12.19
N LYS A 208 29.39 -12.57 13.22
CA LYS A 208 28.97 -12.82 14.61
C LYS A 208 28.05 -11.70 15.09
N VAL A 209 26.76 -11.99 15.18
CA VAL A 209 25.77 -11.10 15.80
C VAL A 209 26.09 -10.96 17.29
N LYS A 210 26.57 -9.77 17.71
CA LYS A 210 26.61 -9.38 19.13
C LYS A 210 25.25 -8.78 19.48
N GLY A 211 24.49 -9.48 20.33
CA GLY A 211 23.24 -8.95 20.88
C GLY A 211 23.48 -7.71 21.74
N VAL A 212 22.67 -6.68 21.55
CA VAL A 212 22.64 -5.50 22.42
C VAL A 212 21.50 -5.71 23.42
N LYS A 213 21.81 -5.66 24.73
CA LYS A 213 20.81 -5.68 25.80
C LYS A 213 20.06 -4.35 25.80
N VAL A 214 18.73 -4.41 25.69
CA VAL A 214 17.86 -3.27 26.01
C VAL A 214 17.78 -3.20 27.53
N SER A 215 18.30 -2.11 28.08
CA SER A 215 18.39 -1.83 29.51
C SER A 215 17.01 -1.65 30.14
N GLY A 216 16.82 -2.18 31.36
CA GLY A 216 15.96 -1.47 32.29
C GLY A 216 15.20 -2.24 33.37
N GLU A 217 15.53 -3.47 33.74
CA GLU A 217 15.03 -4.04 35.01
C GLU A 217 16.12 -4.84 35.73
N LEU A 218 16.32 -4.54 37.01
CA LEU A 218 17.06 -5.38 37.95
C LEU A 218 16.07 -6.41 38.49
N VAL A 219 16.41 -7.70 38.34
CA VAL A 219 15.77 -8.79 39.06
C VAL A 219 16.87 -9.42 39.91
N GLU A 220 16.56 -9.60 41.20
CA GLU A 220 17.43 -9.96 42.34
C GLU A 220 18.57 -10.94 42.07
#